data_AF-A0A8S9V6Q5-F1
#
_entry.id   AF-A0A8S9V6Q5-F1
#
_cell.length_a   1.000
_cell.length_b   1.000
_cell.length_c   1.000
_cell.angle_alpha   90.00
_cell.angle_beta   90.00
_cell.angle_gamma   90.00
#
_symmetry.space_group_name_H-M   'P 1'
#
loop_
_entity.id
_entity.type
_entity.pdbx_description
1 polymer ?
#
loop_
_entity_poly.entity_id
_entity_poly.type
_entity_poly.pdbx_seq_one_letter_code
_entity_poly.pdbx_strand_id
1 'polypeptide(L)'
;MIKSLQLHMLCKVILAGRIPPATAISSWAEPVIRLFDLAVAPWGRDFDILYAPVSTSPDYVISRRSPRWTALGAYWHFVLFTWNTHFRGKAARLQVKFDKMTTPLLENADIAYSYRGSTLAGTSRPLGLIAILAEQGILRPLELFRACETPVTAETLSQYLSRFVTGRISSVRSCANFLDKAGRLLGSLTIPPIGPSQTVRYYAASHTWVFDTYEVAELSVARIRNTLVTAPTPDLPLFRLGVERGPPQSMWIRDIKMGKHVLPVYSDLLYRLQHNALFFGYRLQHIQEAQRLCHHDCGVLETAPHLFWYCDFAARVWNDWIPTFQRLFTSSLEWESLLWFKITPTPSAKTQYGYSLFVILHIVRAVVLRCLWMHRTDIRFHDLSSNLIDVQARIKAVVSLHVERYYQGLLLKTLSHSGCQRRHLQRLVTTLGISVIIPPPAATDDPQLECCGE
;
A
#
# COMPACT_ATOMS: atom_id res chain seq x y z
N MET A 1 7.08 0.56 5.76
CA MET A 1 7.04 -0.29 6.97
C MET A 1 6.64 0.50 8.21
N ILE A 2 7.22 1.68 8.44
CA ILE A 2 6.93 2.52 9.62
C ILE A 2 5.48 3.06 9.59
N LYS A 3 5.01 3.62 8.46
CA LYS A 3 3.63 4.13 8.28
C LYS A 3 2.54 3.13 8.72
N SER A 4 2.69 1.85 8.37
CA SER A 4 1.71 0.81 8.71
C SER A 4 1.70 0.48 10.21
N LEU A 5 2.86 0.54 10.89
CA LEU A 5 2.93 0.35 12.35
C LEU A 5 2.29 1.53 13.09
N GLN A 6 2.55 2.75 12.63
CA GLN A 6 1.98 3.98 13.19
C GLN A 6 0.46 4.03 13.03
N LEU A 7 -0.08 3.71 11.85
CA LEU A 7 -1.52 3.60 11.66
C LEU A 7 -2.15 2.47 12.48
N HIS A 8 -1.44 1.35 12.65
CA HIS A 8 -1.91 0.27 13.52
C HIS A 8 -2.04 0.76 14.97
N MET A 9 -1.13 1.61 15.44
CA MET A 9 -1.24 2.22 16.76
C MET A 9 -2.48 3.11 16.88
N LEU A 10 -2.79 3.93 15.86
CA LEU A 10 -4.05 4.68 15.83
C LEU A 10 -5.27 3.75 15.89
N CYS A 11 -5.25 2.63 15.15
CA CYS A 11 -6.33 1.64 15.22
C CYS A 11 -6.50 1.09 16.64
N LYS A 12 -5.40 0.82 17.36
CA LYS A 12 -5.49 0.41 18.78
C LYS A 12 -6.08 1.49 19.68
N VAL A 13 -5.77 2.76 19.46
CA VAL A 13 -6.38 3.88 20.20
C VAL A 13 -7.89 3.95 19.91
N ILE A 14 -8.31 3.81 18.65
CA ILE A 14 -9.73 3.75 18.26
C ILE A 14 -10.45 2.61 18.99
N LEU A 15 -9.86 1.41 19.00
CA LEU A 15 -10.43 0.25 19.68
C LEU A 15 -10.52 0.45 21.19
N ALA A 16 -9.54 1.10 21.82
CA ALA A 16 -9.62 1.44 23.23
C ALA A 16 -10.81 2.39 23.54
N GLY A 17 -11.14 3.29 22.61
CA GLY A 17 -12.32 4.16 22.70
C GLY A 17 -13.67 3.45 22.47
N ARG A 18 -13.68 2.25 21.89
CA ARG A 18 -14.88 1.42 21.70
C ARG A 18 -15.24 0.58 22.91
N ILE A 19 -14.33 0.46 23.88
CA ILE A 19 -14.57 -0.31 25.10
C ILE A 19 -15.67 0.40 25.91
N PRO A 20 -16.73 -0.30 26.36
CA PRO A 20 -17.85 0.32 27.06
C PRO A 20 -17.43 1.09 28.31
N PRO A 21 -18.14 2.19 28.65
CA PRO A 21 -17.79 3.09 29.76
C PRO A 21 -17.82 2.46 31.17
N ALA A 22 -18.32 1.22 31.33
CA ALA A 22 -18.20 0.47 32.58
C ALA A 22 -16.74 0.14 32.95
N THR A 23 -15.85 0.13 31.96
CA THR A 23 -14.41 0.06 32.13
C THR A 23 -13.82 1.40 31.75
N ALA A 24 -13.09 2.03 32.67
CA ALA A 24 -12.33 3.24 32.36
C ALA A 24 -11.46 3.01 31.12
N ILE A 25 -11.31 4.04 30.28
CA ILE A 25 -10.42 3.99 29.12
C ILE A 25 -9.05 3.54 29.59
N SER A 26 -8.41 2.69 28.77
CA SER A 26 -7.06 2.25 29.08
C SER A 26 -6.15 3.45 29.35
N SER A 27 -5.44 3.42 30.48
CA SER A 27 -4.60 4.53 30.96
C SER A 27 -3.56 5.01 29.94
N TRP A 28 -3.16 4.15 29.01
CA TRP A 28 -2.24 4.48 27.93
C TRP A 28 -2.88 5.28 26.78
N ALA A 29 -4.20 5.14 26.55
CA ALA A 29 -4.91 5.81 25.46
C ALA A 29 -5.40 7.21 25.88
N GLU A 30 -5.73 7.40 27.16
CA GLU A 30 -6.25 8.65 27.70
C GLU A 30 -5.36 9.89 27.41
N PRO A 31 -4.02 9.86 27.58
CA PRO A 31 -3.17 11.01 27.23
C PRO A 31 -3.21 11.35 25.74
N VAL A 32 -3.39 10.34 24.88
CA VAL A 32 -3.48 10.52 23.43
C VAL A 32 -4.81 11.17 23.06
N ILE A 33 -5.91 10.74 23.68
CA ILE A 33 -7.23 11.34 23.46
C ILE A 33 -7.23 12.80 23.89
N ARG A 34 -6.68 13.12 25.06
CA ARG A 34 -6.53 14.52 25.49
C ARG A 34 -5.70 15.35 24.52
N LEU A 35 -4.64 14.78 23.96
CA LEU A 35 -3.84 15.44 22.93
C LEU A 35 -4.64 15.70 21.66
N PHE A 36 -5.50 14.77 21.28
CA PHE A 36 -6.41 14.92 20.15
C PHE A 36 -7.42 16.03 20.40
N ASP A 37 -8.03 16.07 21.58
CA ASP A 37 -8.97 17.12 22.00
C ASP A 37 -8.36 18.51 21.88
N LEU A 38 -7.15 18.68 22.41
CA LEU A 38 -6.42 19.96 22.34
C LEU A 38 -6.17 20.41 20.90
N ALA A 39 -6.00 19.48 19.96
CA ALA A 39 -5.73 19.80 18.57
C ALA A 39 -6.98 20.15 17.76
N VAL A 40 -8.15 19.64 18.16
CA VAL A 40 -9.43 19.93 17.47
C VAL A 40 -10.25 21.02 18.15
N ALA A 41 -9.95 21.35 19.42
CA ALA A 41 -10.61 22.42 20.14
C ALA A 41 -10.46 23.79 19.44
N PRO A 42 -11.48 24.67 19.51
CA PRO A 42 -12.82 24.44 20.10
C PRO A 42 -13.80 23.75 19.14
N TRP A 43 -13.36 23.33 17.96
CA TRP A 43 -14.21 22.91 16.84
C TRP A 43 -14.63 21.44 16.85
N GLY A 44 -14.10 20.67 17.79
CA GLY A 44 -14.37 19.26 17.97
C GLY A 44 -13.97 18.81 19.36
N ARG A 45 -14.28 17.56 19.68
CA ARG A 45 -13.87 16.89 20.92
C ARG A 45 -13.71 15.40 20.69
N ASP A 46 -13.12 14.73 21.67
CA ASP A 46 -12.97 13.30 21.71
C ASP A 46 -12.27 12.77 20.43
N PHE A 47 -12.82 11.75 19.79
CA PHE A 47 -12.27 11.18 18.54
C PHE A 47 -12.63 11.96 17.27
N ASP A 48 -13.17 13.18 17.36
CA ASP A 48 -13.50 13.99 16.17
C ASP A 48 -12.26 14.23 15.29
N ILE A 49 -11.04 14.13 15.85
CA ILE A 49 -9.79 14.22 15.10
C ILE A 49 -9.66 13.20 13.96
N LEU A 50 -10.41 12.09 13.99
CA LEU A 50 -10.44 11.11 12.89
C LEU A 50 -11.03 11.70 11.60
N TYR A 51 -11.76 12.81 11.69
CA TYR A 51 -12.29 13.59 10.57
C TYR A 51 -11.49 14.87 10.27
N ALA A 52 -10.46 15.17 11.06
CA ALA A 52 -9.71 16.41 10.92
C ALA A 52 -8.95 16.48 9.58
N PRO A 53 -8.84 17.68 8.97
CA PRO A 53 -8.20 17.89 7.67
C PRO A 53 -6.67 17.97 7.77
N VAL A 54 -6.03 16.97 8.40
CA VAL A 54 -4.57 16.91 8.52
C VAL A 54 -3.97 16.55 7.16
N SER A 55 -3.62 17.57 6.37
CA SER A 55 -3.21 17.45 4.97
C SER A 55 -1.74 17.78 4.70
N THR A 56 -1.01 18.22 5.73
CA THR A 56 0.43 18.55 5.64
C THR A 56 1.25 17.58 6.45
N SER A 57 2.37 17.07 5.90
CA SER A 57 3.32 16.28 6.68
C SER A 57 4.08 17.20 7.68
N PRO A 58 4.38 16.72 8.90
CA PRO A 58 5.21 17.45 9.88
C PRO A 58 6.61 17.82 9.38
N ASP A 59 7.10 17.16 8.32
CA ASP A 59 8.41 17.42 7.73
C ASP A 59 8.44 18.72 6.91
N TYR A 60 7.28 19.25 6.50
CA TYR A 60 7.22 20.51 5.76
C TYR A 60 7.20 21.72 6.70
N VAL A 61 7.98 22.75 6.37
CA VAL A 61 8.07 24.01 7.12
C VAL A 61 6.70 24.67 7.33
N ILE A 62 5.79 24.54 6.36
CA ILE A 62 4.44 25.12 6.42
C ILE A 62 3.58 24.46 7.52
N SER A 63 3.80 23.18 7.82
CA SER A 63 3.05 22.44 8.83
C SER A 63 3.28 22.97 10.26
N ARG A 64 4.47 23.55 10.52
CA ARG A 64 4.84 24.19 11.79
C ARG A 64 4.15 25.52 12.03
N ARG A 65 3.47 26.08 11.02
CA ARG A 65 2.69 27.32 11.16
C ARG A 65 1.30 27.09 11.77
N SER A 66 0.83 25.84 11.81
CA SER A 66 -0.41 25.48 12.49
C SER A 66 -0.08 25.11 13.95
N PRO A 67 -0.36 25.98 14.94
CA PRO A 67 -0.04 25.71 16.34
C PRO A 67 -0.75 24.44 16.84
N ARG A 68 -1.98 24.18 16.36
CA ARG A 68 -2.74 22.98 16.71
C ARG A 68 -2.09 21.66 16.27
N TRP A 69 -1.48 21.62 15.07
CA TRP A 69 -0.82 20.40 14.58
C TRP A 69 0.57 20.22 15.18
N THR A 70 1.18 21.32 15.60
CA THR A 70 2.43 21.30 16.36
C THR A 70 2.22 20.70 17.75
N ALA A 71 1.09 21.00 18.40
CA ALA A 71 0.73 20.46 19.70
C ALA A 71 0.63 18.93 19.73
N LEU A 72 0.24 18.29 18.61
CA LEU A 72 0.20 16.82 18.48
C LEU A 72 1.58 16.15 18.58
N GLY A 73 2.66 16.91 18.40
CA GLY A 73 3.99 16.37 18.22
C GLY A 73 4.17 15.66 16.86
N ALA A 74 5.43 15.47 16.46
CA ALA A 74 5.76 14.93 15.13
C ALA A 74 5.15 13.54 14.87
N TYR A 75 5.09 12.69 15.90
CA TYR A 75 4.56 11.34 15.77
C TYR A 75 3.06 11.32 15.40
N TRP A 76 2.19 11.90 16.24
CA TRP A 76 0.75 11.85 16.01
C TRP A 76 0.32 12.72 14.83
N HIS A 77 1.01 13.84 14.58
CA HIS A 77 0.79 14.61 13.37
C HIS A 77 1.05 13.77 12.11
N PHE A 78 2.15 13.02 12.05
CA PHE A 78 2.44 12.15 10.92
C PHE A 78 1.41 11.01 10.77
N VAL A 79 0.99 10.41 11.90
CA VAL A 79 -0.03 9.35 11.92
C VAL A 79 -1.35 9.87 11.35
N LEU A 80 -1.83 11.02 11.83
CA LEU A 80 -3.09 11.63 11.40
C LEU A 80 -3.01 12.18 9.96
N PHE A 81 -1.86 12.70 9.55
CA PHE A 81 -1.58 13.04 8.16
C PHE A 81 -1.73 11.80 7.25
N THR A 82 -1.11 10.68 7.64
CA THR A 82 -1.19 9.42 6.88
C THR A 82 -2.61 8.87 6.88
N TRP A 83 -3.30 8.94 8.03
CA TRP A 83 -4.70 8.56 8.17
C TRP A 83 -5.55 9.33 7.17
N ASN A 84 -5.53 10.66 7.19
CA ASN A 84 -6.39 11.48 6.34
C ASN A 84 -6.02 11.39 4.85
N THR A 85 -4.73 11.45 4.50
CA THR A 85 -4.31 11.59 3.08
C THR A 85 -4.11 10.28 2.33
N HIS A 86 -3.81 9.18 3.02
CA HIS A 86 -3.43 7.92 2.37
C HIS A 86 -4.34 6.73 2.70
N PHE A 87 -5.07 6.81 3.82
CA PHE A 87 -5.83 5.68 4.37
C PHE A 87 -7.33 5.91 4.35
N ARG A 88 -7.82 7.00 4.94
CA ARG A 88 -9.24 7.36 5.11
C ARG A 88 -10.02 7.43 3.80
N GLY A 89 -9.39 7.91 2.72
CA GLY A 89 -9.98 7.92 1.38
C GLY A 89 -10.31 6.52 0.80
N LYS A 90 -9.74 5.46 1.38
CA LYS A 90 -10.00 4.05 1.01
C LYS A 90 -11.05 3.39 1.90
N ALA A 91 -11.60 4.11 2.87
CA ALA A 91 -12.66 3.59 3.71
C ALA A 91 -13.94 3.42 2.88
N ALA A 92 -14.56 2.24 2.96
CA ALA A 92 -15.89 2.00 2.42
C ALA A 92 -16.87 2.93 3.14
N ARG A 93 -17.63 3.72 2.37
CA ARG A 93 -18.62 4.67 2.90
C ARG A 93 -19.90 3.92 3.28
N LEU A 94 -19.83 3.07 4.29
CA LEU A 94 -20.97 2.37 4.88
C LEU A 94 -21.66 3.21 5.97
N GLN A 95 -21.38 4.51 6.04
CA GLN A 95 -21.86 5.41 7.10
C GLN A 95 -23.37 5.28 7.32
N VAL A 96 -23.71 4.53 8.37
CA VAL A 96 -25.08 4.30 8.81
C VAL A 96 -25.67 5.67 9.19
N LYS A 97 -26.99 5.84 9.09
CA LYS A 97 -27.64 7.10 9.48
C LYS A 97 -27.25 7.56 10.90
N PHE A 98 -26.96 6.63 11.81
CA PHE A 98 -26.44 6.91 13.15
C PHE A 98 -25.04 7.56 13.13
N ASP A 99 -24.08 7.03 12.36
CA ASP A 99 -22.75 7.65 12.23
C ASP A 99 -22.85 9.08 11.71
N LYS A 100 -23.74 9.32 10.75
CA LYS A 100 -23.98 10.66 10.21
C LYS A 100 -24.53 11.62 11.26
N MET A 101 -25.41 11.15 12.15
CA MET A 101 -25.94 11.95 13.25
C MET A 101 -24.85 12.40 14.24
N THR A 102 -23.78 11.63 14.36
CA THR A 102 -22.72 11.86 15.34
C THR A 102 -21.39 12.28 14.69
N THR A 103 -21.39 12.49 13.38
CA THR A 103 -20.24 13.00 12.62
C THR A 103 -19.98 14.47 12.96
N PRO A 104 -18.74 14.87 13.24
CA PRO A 104 -18.42 16.27 13.52
C PRO A 104 -18.75 17.17 12.32
N LEU A 105 -19.30 18.34 12.59
CA LEU A 105 -19.74 19.32 11.58
C LEU A 105 -18.66 20.36 11.28
N LEU A 106 -18.07 20.93 12.32
CA LEU A 106 -17.33 22.19 12.19
C LEU A 106 -15.94 21.98 11.58
N GLU A 107 -15.20 20.98 12.05
CA GLU A 107 -13.85 20.64 11.57
C GLU A 107 -13.81 19.24 10.96
N ASN A 108 -14.45 19.09 9.80
CA ASN A 108 -14.56 17.81 9.11
C ASN A 108 -14.13 17.92 7.65
N ALA A 109 -13.10 17.17 7.29
CA ALA A 109 -12.52 17.13 5.94
C ALA A 109 -13.49 16.62 4.85
N ASP A 110 -14.59 15.98 5.23
CA ASP A 110 -15.63 15.53 4.30
C ASP A 110 -16.69 16.62 4.02
N ILE A 111 -16.70 17.71 4.81
CA ILE A 111 -17.59 18.87 4.67
C ILE A 111 -16.75 20.05 4.16
N ALA A 112 -16.63 20.14 2.83
CA ALA A 112 -15.80 21.18 2.19
C ALA A 112 -16.56 22.50 2.00
N TYR A 113 -15.98 23.60 2.50
CA TYR A 113 -16.46 24.98 2.34
C TYR A 113 -16.00 25.62 1.02
N SER A 114 -14.87 25.18 0.45
CA SER A 114 -14.27 25.77 -0.76
C SER A 114 -13.64 24.73 -1.69
N TYR A 115 -13.36 25.13 -2.95
CA TYR A 115 -12.63 24.34 -3.95
C TYR A 115 -11.26 23.83 -3.46
N ARG A 116 -10.69 24.47 -2.42
CA ARG A 116 -9.40 24.09 -1.83
C ARG A 116 -9.51 23.10 -0.66
N GLY A 117 -10.70 22.57 -0.38
CA GLY A 117 -10.89 21.51 0.63
C GLY A 117 -10.80 22.00 2.09
N SER A 118 -10.97 23.29 2.35
CA SER A 118 -11.06 23.83 3.72
C SER A 118 -12.38 23.41 4.39
N THR A 119 -12.31 23.05 5.67
CA THR A 119 -13.46 22.74 6.55
C THR A 119 -14.23 24.02 6.92
N LEU A 120 -15.38 23.91 7.59
CA LEU A 120 -16.15 25.08 8.01
C LEU A 120 -15.35 25.99 8.96
N ALA A 121 -14.66 25.39 9.94
CA ALA A 121 -13.82 26.12 10.90
C ALA A 121 -12.42 26.44 10.35
N GLY A 122 -11.87 25.64 9.43
CA GLY A 122 -10.52 25.79 8.88
C GLY A 122 -10.40 26.74 7.69
N THR A 123 -11.38 27.59 7.43
CA THR A 123 -11.30 28.63 6.39
C THR A 123 -10.61 29.88 6.92
N SER A 124 -10.00 30.68 6.04
CA SER A 124 -9.36 31.95 6.44
C SER A 124 -10.36 33.00 6.96
N ARG A 125 -11.65 32.80 6.71
CA ARG A 125 -12.78 33.62 7.18
C ARG A 125 -13.98 32.71 7.48
N PRO A 126 -13.97 31.98 8.60
CA PRO A 126 -15.12 31.15 8.97
C PRO A 126 -16.36 32.03 9.14
N LEU A 127 -17.55 31.48 8.86
CA LEU A 127 -18.78 32.18 9.19
C LEU A 127 -18.76 32.47 10.71
N GLY A 128 -19.05 33.70 11.11
CA GLY A 128 -19.01 34.08 12.53
C GLY A 128 -19.88 33.19 13.43
N LEU A 129 -20.91 32.56 12.84
CA LEU A 129 -21.79 31.63 13.54
C LEU A 129 -21.08 30.32 13.95
N ILE A 130 -19.99 29.93 13.30
CA ILE A 130 -19.22 28.71 13.63
C ILE A 130 -18.63 28.81 15.05
N ALA A 131 -18.12 29.98 15.44
CA ALA A 131 -17.64 30.26 16.80
C ALA A 131 -18.76 30.06 17.83
N ILE A 132 -19.94 30.63 17.55
CA ILE A 132 -21.10 30.54 18.45
C ILE A 132 -21.56 29.08 18.58
N LEU A 133 -21.65 28.34 17.47
CA LEU A 133 -22.02 26.92 17.51
C LEU A 133 -21.04 26.11 18.37
N ALA A 134 -19.73 26.35 18.24
CA ALA A 134 -18.73 25.69 19.07
C ALA A 134 -18.86 26.05 20.56
N GLU A 135 -19.06 27.34 20.87
CA GLU A 135 -19.28 27.82 22.25
C GLU A 135 -20.52 27.21 22.89
N GLN A 136 -21.59 26.99 22.11
CA GLN A 136 -22.81 26.31 22.57
C GLN A 136 -22.71 24.78 22.55
N GLY A 137 -21.54 24.22 22.22
CA GLY A 137 -21.32 22.77 22.17
C GLY A 137 -22.04 22.06 21.03
N ILE A 138 -22.49 22.80 20.00
CA ILE A 138 -23.12 22.26 18.79
C ILE A 138 -22.03 21.85 17.81
N LEU A 139 -21.54 20.63 17.96
CA LEU A 139 -20.43 20.09 17.18
C LEU A 139 -20.88 19.07 16.11
N ARG A 140 -22.07 18.48 16.25
CA ARG A 140 -22.61 17.38 15.43
C ARG A 140 -24.09 17.62 15.10
N PRO A 141 -24.67 16.92 14.12
CA PRO A 141 -26.10 17.01 13.82
C PRO A 141 -26.99 16.65 15.00
N LEU A 142 -26.57 15.70 15.85
CA LEU A 142 -27.28 15.33 17.07
C LEU A 142 -27.50 16.51 18.02
N GLU A 143 -26.48 17.32 18.28
CA GLU A 143 -26.62 18.49 19.15
C GLU A 143 -27.43 19.60 18.45
N LEU A 144 -27.27 19.76 17.14
CA LEU A 144 -28.03 20.72 16.35
C LEU A 144 -29.54 20.42 16.35
N PHE A 145 -29.93 19.15 16.23
CA PHE A 145 -31.33 18.71 16.24
C PHE A 145 -31.95 18.72 17.65
N ARG A 146 -31.14 18.75 18.70
CA ARG A 146 -31.62 19.02 20.07
C ARG A 146 -31.84 20.50 20.32
N ALA A 147 -31.06 21.36 19.64
CA ALA A 147 -31.13 22.81 19.79
C ALA A 147 -32.25 23.45 18.96
N CYS A 148 -32.54 22.90 17.77
CA CYS A 148 -33.51 23.45 16.81
C CYS A 148 -34.60 22.42 16.50
N GLU A 149 -35.82 22.89 16.23
CA GLU A 149 -36.91 22.02 15.75
C GLU A 149 -36.52 21.34 14.42
N THR A 150 -36.91 20.08 14.25
CA THR A 150 -36.68 19.31 13.02
C THR A 150 -37.86 19.50 12.04
N PRO A 151 -37.61 19.80 10.75
CA PRO A 151 -36.31 19.97 10.12
C PRO A 151 -35.65 21.30 10.51
N VAL A 152 -34.32 21.30 10.67
CA VAL A 152 -33.58 22.53 10.97
C VAL A 152 -33.60 23.44 9.75
N THR A 153 -34.29 24.58 9.87
CA THR A 153 -34.37 25.62 8.85
C THR A 153 -33.46 26.79 9.20
N ALA A 154 -33.24 27.69 8.23
CA ALA A 154 -32.44 28.89 8.46
C ALA A 154 -33.10 29.81 9.51
N GLU A 155 -34.42 29.83 9.54
CA GLU A 155 -35.25 30.59 10.48
C GLU A 155 -35.15 30.04 11.90
N THR A 156 -35.32 28.71 12.07
CA THR A 156 -35.25 28.09 13.41
C THR A 156 -33.83 28.18 13.99
N LEU A 157 -32.81 28.02 13.16
CA LEU A 157 -31.41 28.22 13.57
C LEU A 157 -31.11 29.68 13.90
N SER A 158 -31.62 30.64 13.11
CA SER A 158 -31.47 32.08 13.37
C SER A 158 -32.10 32.47 14.70
N GLN A 159 -33.31 31.98 14.99
CA GLN A 159 -34.03 32.22 16.24
C GLN A 159 -33.33 31.60 17.45
N TYR A 160 -32.72 30.43 17.29
CA TYR A 160 -31.91 29.83 18.34
C TYR A 160 -30.65 30.67 18.61
N LEU A 161 -29.90 31.01 17.57
CA LEU A 161 -28.65 31.77 17.70
C LEU A 161 -28.86 33.21 18.20
N SER A 162 -30.02 33.82 17.91
CA SER A 162 -30.35 35.18 18.37
C SER A 162 -30.42 35.31 19.89
N ARG A 163 -30.52 34.18 20.63
CA ARG A 163 -30.47 34.15 22.09
C ARG A 163 -29.06 34.42 22.64
N PHE A 164 -28.02 34.20 21.82
CA PHE A 164 -26.62 34.32 22.23
C PHE A 164 -25.93 35.52 21.56
N VAL A 165 -26.25 35.80 20.30
CA VAL A 165 -25.65 36.90 19.54
C VAL A 165 -26.70 37.56 18.66
N THR A 166 -26.74 38.89 18.67
CA THR A 166 -27.61 39.68 17.79
C THR A 166 -26.86 40.18 16.55
N GLY A 167 -27.60 40.49 15.48
CA GLY A 167 -27.06 41.13 14.27
C GLY A 167 -26.77 40.16 13.12
N ARG A 168 -25.82 40.55 12.23
CA ARG A 168 -25.60 39.87 10.94
C ARG A 168 -25.18 38.40 11.08
N ILE A 169 -24.53 38.03 12.18
CA ILE A 169 -23.99 36.69 12.42
C ILE A 169 -25.10 35.65 12.61
N SER A 170 -26.14 35.98 13.37
CA SER A 170 -27.31 35.13 13.62
C SER A 170 -28.45 35.36 12.62
N SER A 171 -28.22 36.13 11.54
CA SER A 171 -29.25 36.36 10.52
C SER A 171 -29.64 35.09 9.78
N VAL A 172 -30.90 35.05 9.29
CA VAL A 172 -31.41 33.96 8.45
C VAL A 172 -30.50 33.69 7.26
N ARG A 173 -29.95 34.73 6.62
CA ARG A 173 -29.00 34.58 5.49
C ARG A 173 -27.71 33.85 5.90
N SER A 174 -27.14 34.19 7.05
CA SER A 174 -25.94 33.51 7.57
C SER A 174 -26.23 32.05 7.91
N CYS A 175 -27.39 31.77 8.50
CA CYS A 175 -27.84 30.42 8.80
C CYS A 175 -28.10 29.60 7.53
N ALA A 176 -28.73 30.18 6.51
CA ALA A 176 -28.95 29.55 5.22
C ALA A 176 -27.61 29.17 4.54
N ASN A 177 -26.62 30.06 4.59
CA ASN A 177 -25.28 29.77 4.08
C ASN A 177 -24.60 28.61 4.82
N PHE A 178 -24.77 28.52 6.15
CA PHE A 178 -24.26 27.37 6.90
C PHE A 178 -24.95 26.07 6.52
N LEU A 179 -26.29 26.08 6.46
CA LEU A 179 -27.09 24.91 6.11
C LEU A 179 -26.83 24.43 4.67
N ASP A 180 -26.57 25.33 3.72
CA ASP A 180 -26.13 24.97 2.37
C ASP A 180 -24.83 24.14 2.40
N LYS A 181 -23.84 24.56 3.20
CA LYS A 181 -22.54 23.87 3.29
C LYS A 181 -22.61 22.57 4.08
N ALA A 182 -23.38 22.54 5.16
CA ALA A 182 -23.64 21.33 5.94
C ALA A 182 -24.66 20.39 5.25
N GLY A 183 -25.34 20.88 4.20
CA GLY A 183 -26.49 20.24 3.57
C GLY A 183 -26.22 18.85 3.00
N ARG A 184 -24.99 18.54 2.57
CA ARG A 184 -24.62 17.17 2.15
C ARG A 184 -24.77 16.15 3.28
N LEU A 185 -24.43 16.55 4.52
CA LEU A 185 -24.58 15.69 5.68
C LEU A 185 -26.02 15.73 6.20
N LEU A 186 -26.54 16.94 6.45
CA LEU A 186 -27.86 17.17 7.06
C LEU A 186 -29.02 16.74 6.16
N GLY A 187 -28.92 16.91 4.85
CA GLY A 187 -29.97 16.53 3.89
C GLY A 187 -30.23 15.02 3.83
N SER A 188 -29.28 14.20 4.31
CA SER A 188 -29.48 12.75 4.45
C SER A 188 -30.12 12.33 5.78
N LEU A 189 -30.42 13.29 6.66
CA LEU A 189 -30.91 13.12 8.02
C LEU A 189 -32.30 13.78 8.23
N THR A 190 -33.11 13.87 7.18
CA THR A 190 -34.45 14.50 7.24
C THR A 190 -35.39 13.87 8.27
N ILE A 191 -35.16 12.61 8.64
CA ILE A 191 -35.84 11.92 9.73
C ILE A 191 -34.75 11.37 10.67
N PRO A 192 -34.78 11.68 11.98
CA PRO A 192 -33.84 11.13 12.93
C PRO A 192 -33.94 9.59 12.93
N PRO A 193 -32.81 8.86 12.91
CA PRO A 193 -32.85 7.41 12.86
C PRO A 193 -33.51 6.84 14.12
N ILE A 194 -34.49 5.95 13.92
CA ILE A 194 -35.20 5.25 15.01
C ILE A 194 -34.36 4.03 15.40
N GLY A 195 -33.96 3.92 16.66
CA GLY A 195 -33.21 2.79 17.18
C GLY A 195 -32.42 3.15 18.45
N PRO A 196 -31.74 2.17 19.06
CA PRO A 196 -30.95 2.40 20.27
C PRO A 196 -29.83 3.40 19.97
N SER A 197 -29.90 4.59 20.58
CA SER A 197 -28.80 5.54 20.53
C SER A 197 -27.66 5.01 21.41
N GLN A 198 -26.50 4.78 20.83
CA GLN A 198 -25.31 4.46 21.62
C GLN A 198 -24.97 5.68 22.49
N THR A 199 -25.08 5.56 23.82
CA THR A 199 -24.54 6.53 24.77
C THR A 199 -23.02 6.35 24.85
N VAL A 200 -22.33 6.80 23.82
CA VAL A 200 -20.86 6.66 23.73
C VAL A 200 -20.24 8.04 23.59
N ARG A 201 -19.42 8.40 24.58
CA ARG A 201 -18.60 9.63 24.61
C ARG A 201 -17.65 9.73 23.40
N TYR A 202 -17.32 8.60 22.78
CA TYR A 202 -16.39 8.46 21.66
C TYR A 202 -17.07 8.11 20.33
N TYR A 203 -18.06 8.88 19.91
CA TYR A 203 -18.85 8.59 18.69
C TYR A 203 -17.99 8.23 17.47
N ALA A 204 -17.01 9.08 17.13
CA ALA A 204 -16.16 8.86 15.96
C ALA A 204 -15.30 7.59 16.05
N ALA A 205 -14.98 7.10 17.26
CA ALA A 205 -14.31 5.81 17.41
C ALA A 205 -15.26 4.65 17.05
N SER A 206 -16.55 4.77 17.40
CA SER A 206 -17.59 3.77 17.15
C SER A 206 -18.15 3.78 15.72
N HIS A 207 -17.86 4.80 14.92
CA HIS A 207 -18.30 4.83 13.51
C HIS A 207 -17.76 3.62 12.72
N THR A 208 -18.47 3.25 11.66
CA THR A 208 -18.09 2.15 10.78
C THR A 208 -16.88 2.54 9.91
N TRP A 209 -15.70 2.11 10.37
CA TRP A 209 -14.43 2.25 9.64
C TRP A 209 -14.08 0.91 8.99
N VAL A 210 -14.48 0.73 7.73
CA VAL A 210 -14.19 -0.47 6.92
C VAL A 210 -13.22 -0.10 5.82
N PHE A 211 -12.13 -0.87 5.67
CA PHE A 211 -11.12 -0.68 4.63
C PHE A 211 -11.00 -1.97 3.82
N ASP A 212 -11.19 -1.86 2.51
CA ASP A 212 -11.43 -3.00 1.62
C ASP A 212 -12.65 -3.81 2.10
N THR A 213 -12.44 -4.92 2.79
CA THR A 213 -13.48 -5.77 3.40
C THR A 213 -13.30 -5.97 4.90
N TYR A 214 -12.37 -5.24 5.52
CA TYR A 214 -11.98 -5.44 6.92
C TYR A 214 -12.37 -4.25 7.79
N GLU A 215 -12.95 -4.52 8.96
CA GLU A 215 -13.17 -3.49 9.98
C GLU A 215 -11.86 -3.07 10.67
N VAL A 216 -11.83 -1.88 11.28
CA VAL A 216 -10.69 -1.40 12.08
C VAL A 216 -10.22 -2.42 13.14
N ALA A 217 -11.13 -3.20 13.72
CA ALA A 217 -10.78 -4.25 14.69
C ALA A 217 -9.92 -5.37 14.08
N GLU A 218 -10.05 -5.59 12.77
CA GLU A 218 -9.41 -6.69 12.04
C GLU A 218 -8.14 -6.23 11.30
N LEU A 219 -7.82 -4.94 11.34
CA LEU A 219 -6.67 -4.40 10.64
C LEU A 219 -5.36 -4.75 11.35
N SER A 220 -4.62 -5.71 10.80
CA SER A 220 -3.22 -5.96 11.17
C SER A 220 -2.27 -5.00 10.44
N VAL A 221 -1.03 -4.86 10.94
CA VAL A 221 0.05 -4.11 10.26
C VAL A 221 0.22 -4.56 8.81
N ALA A 222 0.08 -5.87 8.54
CA ALA A 222 0.19 -6.44 7.20
C ALA A 222 -0.98 -6.00 6.30
N ARG A 223 -2.22 -5.99 6.82
CA ARG A 223 -3.41 -5.53 6.10
C ARG A 223 -3.33 -4.03 5.81
N ILE A 224 -3.01 -3.21 6.82
CA ILE A 224 -2.79 -1.76 6.66
C ILE A 224 -1.73 -1.48 5.60
N ARG A 225 -0.62 -2.21 5.62
CA ARG A 225 0.44 -2.07 4.60
C ARG A 225 -0.09 -2.40 3.21
N ASN A 226 -0.87 -3.46 3.05
CA ASN A 226 -1.44 -3.81 1.74
C ASN A 226 -2.40 -2.73 1.24
N THR A 227 -3.26 -2.21 2.11
CA THR A 227 -4.17 -1.10 1.77
C THR A 227 -3.39 0.18 1.46
N LEU A 228 -2.28 0.46 2.16
CA LEU A 228 -1.41 1.63 1.90
C LEU A 228 -0.62 1.52 0.59
N VAL A 229 -0.11 0.33 0.26
CA VAL A 229 0.72 0.10 -0.93
C VAL A 229 -0.17 0.03 -2.16
N THR A 230 -0.38 1.18 -2.79
CA THR A 230 -0.83 1.24 -4.18
C THR A 230 0.40 1.12 -5.07
N ALA A 231 0.68 -0.10 -5.54
CA ALA A 231 1.55 -0.31 -6.70
C ALA A 231 0.64 -0.57 -7.90
N PRO A 232 0.05 0.48 -8.53
CA PRO A 232 -0.68 0.27 -9.77
C PRO A 232 0.28 -0.37 -10.78
N THR A 233 -0.22 -1.31 -11.58
CA THR A 233 0.51 -1.75 -12.76
C THR A 233 0.76 -0.51 -13.62
N PRO A 234 2.00 -0.19 -14.01
CA PRO A 234 2.25 1.03 -14.74
C PRO A 234 1.63 0.93 -16.13
N ASP A 235 0.97 2.01 -16.57
CA ASP A 235 0.38 2.12 -17.90
C ASP A 235 1.52 2.37 -18.91
N LEU A 236 2.07 1.29 -19.45
CA LEU A 236 3.32 1.30 -20.21
C LEU A 236 3.06 1.04 -21.69
N PRO A 237 3.90 1.57 -22.59
CA PRO A 237 3.93 1.16 -23.99
C PRO A 237 4.53 -0.25 -24.12
N LEU A 238 3.71 -1.26 -23.80
CA LEU A 238 4.10 -2.67 -23.70
C LEU A 238 4.56 -3.28 -25.03
N PHE A 239 4.07 -2.75 -26.16
CA PHE A 239 4.47 -3.19 -27.49
C PHE A 239 6.01 -3.14 -27.69
N ARG A 240 6.70 -2.19 -27.04
CA ARG A 240 8.16 -2.05 -27.10
C ARG A 240 8.91 -3.15 -26.34
N LEU A 241 8.24 -3.81 -25.42
CA LEU A 241 8.73 -5.02 -24.74
C LEU A 241 8.34 -6.28 -25.51
N GLY A 242 7.67 -6.19 -26.66
CA GLY A 242 7.22 -7.35 -27.44
C GLY A 242 6.10 -8.15 -26.75
N VAL A 243 5.27 -7.48 -25.95
CA VAL A 243 4.13 -8.10 -25.25
C VAL A 243 2.88 -7.24 -25.42
N GLU A 244 1.72 -7.88 -25.55
CA GLU A 244 0.46 -7.19 -25.81
C GLU A 244 -0.20 -6.65 -24.54
N ARG A 245 -0.10 -7.38 -23.43
CA ARG A 245 -0.84 -7.07 -22.19
C ARG A 245 0.04 -7.15 -20.94
N GLY A 246 -0.18 -6.20 -20.04
CA GLY A 246 0.50 -6.13 -18.77
C GLY A 246 0.09 -7.29 -17.85
N PRO A 247 0.81 -7.51 -16.74
CA PRO A 247 0.38 -8.46 -15.74
C PRO A 247 -0.86 -7.94 -15.00
N PRO A 248 -1.78 -8.83 -14.58
CA PRO A 248 -2.77 -8.49 -13.57
C PRO A 248 -2.09 -7.90 -12.32
N GLN A 249 -2.74 -6.95 -11.64
CA GLN A 249 -2.15 -6.25 -10.49
C GLN A 249 -1.70 -7.22 -9.37
N SER A 250 -2.46 -8.29 -9.13
CA SER A 250 -2.09 -9.33 -8.16
C SER A 250 -0.76 -10.00 -8.49
N MET A 251 -0.48 -10.23 -9.77
CA MET A 251 0.75 -10.83 -10.25
C MET A 251 1.91 -9.83 -10.21
N TRP A 252 1.67 -8.57 -10.56
CA TRP A 252 2.64 -7.48 -10.41
C TRP A 252 3.13 -7.35 -8.96
N ILE A 253 2.19 -7.30 -8.01
CA ILE A 253 2.50 -7.26 -6.57
C ILE A 253 3.28 -8.50 -6.13
N ARG A 254 2.91 -9.68 -6.65
CA ARG A 254 3.63 -10.93 -6.36
C ARG A 254 5.07 -10.84 -6.85
N ASP A 255 5.30 -10.37 -8.07
CA ASP A 255 6.64 -10.28 -8.64
C ASP A 255 7.53 -9.29 -7.88
N ILE A 256 7.02 -8.10 -7.57
CA ILE A 256 7.74 -7.12 -6.72
C ILE A 256 8.14 -7.76 -5.38
N LYS A 257 7.26 -8.55 -4.76
CA LYS A 257 7.55 -9.23 -3.48
C LYS A 257 8.64 -10.30 -3.61
N MET A 258 8.88 -10.85 -4.80
CA MET A 258 9.95 -11.82 -5.03
C MET A 258 11.34 -11.16 -5.02
N GLY A 259 11.42 -9.85 -5.26
CA GLY A 259 12.68 -9.09 -5.23
C GLY A 259 13.46 -9.21 -3.91
N LYS A 260 12.80 -9.55 -2.80
CA LYS A 260 13.47 -9.82 -1.50
C LYS A 260 14.45 -11.00 -1.52
N HIS A 261 14.35 -11.88 -2.52
CA HIS A 261 15.17 -13.08 -2.65
C HIS A 261 16.44 -12.86 -3.49
N VAL A 262 16.56 -11.69 -4.13
CA VAL A 262 17.71 -11.31 -4.94
C VAL A 262 18.37 -10.04 -4.40
N LEU A 263 19.58 -9.73 -4.85
CA LEU A 263 20.26 -8.50 -4.45
C LEU A 263 19.57 -7.30 -5.13
N PRO A 264 19.58 -6.11 -4.51
CA PRO A 264 18.88 -4.94 -5.03
C PRO A 264 19.19 -4.63 -6.50
N VAL A 265 20.42 -4.83 -6.95
CA VAL A 265 20.85 -4.59 -8.34
C VAL A 265 20.18 -5.51 -9.37
N TYR A 266 19.73 -6.71 -8.98
CA TYR A 266 19.01 -7.64 -9.86
C TYR A 266 17.53 -7.29 -9.92
N SER A 267 16.94 -6.96 -8.76
CA SER A 267 15.55 -6.48 -8.71
C SER A 267 15.39 -5.14 -9.41
N ASP A 268 16.38 -4.25 -9.32
CA ASP A 268 16.38 -2.96 -10.02
C ASP A 268 16.40 -3.14 -11.54
N LEU A 269 17.26 -4.02 -12.06
CA LEU A 269 17.27 -4.33 -13.49
C LEU A 269 15.91 -4.84 -13.96
N LEU A 270 15.32 -5.83 -13.26
CA LEU A 270 14.00 -6.35 -13.58
C LEU A 270 12.95 -5.24 -13.59
N TYR A 271 12.94 -4.41 -12.55
CA TYR A 271 12.03 -3.28 -12.45
C TYR A 271 12.19 -2.33 -13.63
N ARG A 272 13.42 -1.91 -13.95
CA ARG A 272 13.71 -1.04 -15.10
C ARG A 272 13.34 -1.68 -16.43
N LEU A 273 13.60 -2.98 -16.61
CA LEU A 273 13.20 -3.73 -17.80
C LEU A 273 11.68 -3.72 -17.95
N GLN A 274 10.95 -4.08 -16.90
CA GLN A 274 9.49 -4.12 -16.87
C GLN A 274 8.86 -2.74 -17.11
N HIS A 275 9.55 -1.65 -16.74
CA HIS A 275 9.11 -0.27 -17.03
C HIS A 275 9.61 0.26 -18.38
N ASN A 276 10.23 -0.58 -19.21
CA ASN A 276 10.87 -0.15 -20.45
C ASN A 276 11.79 1.07 -20.22
N ALA A 277 12.59 1.04 -19.16
CA ALA A 277 13.52 2.09 -18.73
C ALA A 277 14.99 1.73 -19.01
N LEU A 278 15.23 0.60 -19.68
CA LEU A 278 16.55 0.21 -20.19
C LEU A 278 16.78 0.81 -21.59
N PHE A 279 18.04 1.13 -21.86
CA PHE A 279 18.44 1.83 -23.08
C PHE A 279 18.94 0.84 -24.13
N PHE A 280 18.03 0.38 -24.99
CA PHE A 280 18.32 -0.54 -26.08
C PHE A 280 18.57 0.19 -27.41
N GLY A 281 19.27 -0.46 -28.32
CA GLY A 281 19.60 0.06 -29.65
C GLY A 281 18.40 0.56 -30.47
N TYR A 282 17.20 -0.03 -30.34
CA TYR A 282 16.01 0.49 -31.03
C TYR A 282 15.68 1.96 -30.70
N ARG A 283 16.06 2.44 -29.50
CA ARG A 283 15.82 3.84 -29.11
C ARG A 283 16.70 4.82 -29.86
N LEU A 284 17.79 4.34 -30.43
CA LEU A 284 18.79 5.13 -31.15
C LEU A 284 18.55 5.15 -32.66
N GLN A 285 17.46 4.56 -33.16
CA GLN A 285 17.19 4.49 -34.60
C GLN A 285 17.10 5.85 -35.32
N HIS A 286 16.86 6.94 -34.57
CA HIS A 286 16.83 8.30 -35.08
C HIS A 286 18.21 8.94 -35.26
N ILE A 287 19.28 8.28 -34.81
CA ILE A 287 20.67 8.75 -34.90
C ILE A 287 21.42 7.88 -35.93
N GLN A 288 21.90 8.49 -37.02
CA GLN A 288 22.51 7.75 -38.15
C GLN A 288 23.76 6.94 -37.76
N GLU A 289 24.61 7.49 -36.90
CA GLU A 289 25.90 6.88 -36.51
C GLU A 289 25.81 5.99 -35.27
N ALA A 290 24.60 5.84 -34.68
CA ALA A 290 24.46 5.11 -33.44
C ALA A 290 24.46 3.58 -33.66
N GLN A 291 25.18 2.86 -32.80
CA GLN A 291 25.09 1.41 -32.69
C GLN A 291 23.69 0.99 -32.21
N ARG A 292 22.90 0.47 -33.16
CA ARG A 292 21.50 0.07 -32.96
C ARG A 292 21.27 -1.44 -32.98
N LEU A 293 22.23 -2.19 -33.50
CA LEU A 293 22.16 -3.64 -33.66
C LEU A 293 22.57 -4.34 -32.35
N CYS A 294 22.22 -5.62 -32.26
CA CYS A 294 22.61 -6.48 -31.15
C CYS A 294 24.13 -6.57 -31.05
N HIS A 295 24.65 -6.49 -29.83
CA HIS A 295 26.09 -6.51 -29.56
C HIS A 295 26.65 -7.94 -29.54
N HIS A 296 25.82 -8.97 -29.72
CA HIS A 296 26.24 -10.37 -29.83
C HIS A 296 26.37 -10.85 -31.28
N ASP A 297 26.64 -9.93 -32.22
CA ASP A 297 27.00 -10.19 -33.63
C ASP A 297 25.95 -10.92 -34.49
N CYS A 298 24.66 -10.86 -34.15
CA CYS A 298 23.59 -11.48 -34.95
C CYS A 298 22.96 -10.54 -36.01
N GLY A 299 23.38 -9.27 -36.08
CA GLY A 299 22.89 -8.31 -37.09
C GLY A 299 21.43 -7.83 -36.93
N VAL A 300 20.73 -8.25 -35.87
CA VAL A 300 19.33 -7.87 -35.60
C VAL A 300 19.26 -6.59 -34.77
N LEU A 301 18.20 -5.79 -34.95
CA LEU A 301 17.93 -4.62 -34.13
C LEU A 301 17.84 -5.00 -32.64
N GLU A 302 18.58 -4.28 -31.78
CA GLU A 302 18.55 -4.54 -30.35
C GLU A 302 17.24 -4.05 -29.72
N THR A 303 16.34 -4.99 -29.48
CA THR A 303 15.13 -4.82 -28.66
C THR A 303 15.25 -5.59 -27.35
N ALA A 304 14.42 -5.28 -26.36
CA ALA A 304 14.35 -6.04 -25.12
C ALA A 304 14.11 -7.55 -25.35
N PRO A 305 13.06 -7.97 -26.10
CA PRO A 305 12.84 -9.39 -26.38
C PRO A 305 13.99 -10.02 -27.15
N HIS A 306 14.61 -9.29 -28.08
CA HIS A 306 15.77 -9.82 -28.80
C HIS A 306 16.97 -10.07 -27.87
N LEU A 307 17.42 -9.05 -27.14
CA LEU A 307 18.60 -9.16 -26.26
C LEU A 307 18.45 -10.24 -25.19
N PHE A 308 17.26 -10.38 -24.63
CA PHE A 308 17.05 -11.27 -23.47
C PHE A 308 16.49 -12.64 -23.81
N TRP A 309 15.97 -12.86 -25.02
CA TRP A 309 15.27 -14.09 -25.38
C TRP A 309 15.60 -14.60 -26.78
N TYR A 310 15.35 -13.80 -27.83
CA TYR A 310 15.43 -14.27 -29.21
C TYR A 310 16.82 -14.23 -29.85
N CYS A 311 17.80 -13.57 -29.22
CA CYS A 311 19.19 -13.63 -29.66
C CYS A 311 19.74 -15.05 -29.45
N ASP A 312 20.47 -15.60 -30.43
CA ASP A 312 21.08 -16.94 -30.33
C ASP A 312 21.96 -17.08 -29.09
N PHE A 313 22.67 -16.02 -28.72
CA PHE A 313 23.46 -15.99 -27.49
C PHE A 313 22.58 -16.17 -26.25
N ALA A 314 21.48 -15.40 -26.15
CA ALA A 314 20.53 -15.49 -25.05
C ALA A 314 19.82 -16.85 -25.01
N ALA A 315 19.40 -17.37 -26.16
CA ALA A 315 18.78 -18.69 -26.28
C ALA A 315 19.71 -19.79 -25.75
N ARG A 316 20.99 -19.75 -26.10
CA ARG A 316 22.00 -20.70 -25.58
C ARG A 316 22.21 -20.57 -24.07
N VAL A 317 22.17 -19.35 -23.52
CA VAL A 317 22.20 -19.14 -22.06
C VAL A 317 20.97 -19.76 -21.38
N TRP A 318 19.78 -19.58 -21.95
CA TRP A 318 18.54 -20.13 -21.40
C TRP A 318 18.40 -21.65 -21.53
N ASN A 319 19.03 -22.26 -22.54
CA ASN A 319 19.01 -23.71 -22.76
C ASN A 319 19.52 -24.52 -21.55
N ASP A 320 20.40 -23.95 -20.73
CA ASP A 320 20.88 -24.59 -19.49
C ASP A 320 19.79 -24.72 -18.42
N TRP A 321 18.69 -23.96 -18.52
CA TRP A 321 17.69 -23.82 -17.45
C TRP A 321 16.27 -24.20 -17.89
N ILE A 322 15.83 -23.73 -19.06
CA ILE A 322 14.44 -23.82 -19.51
C ILE A 322 13.94 -25.27 -19.63
N PRO A 323 14.68 -26.23 -20.22
CA PRO A 323 14.18 -27.59 -20.38
C PRO A 323 13.82 -28.27 -19.04
N THR A 324 14.60 -28.01 -17.99
CA THR A 324 14.32 -28.56 -16.66
C THR A 324 13.17 -27.84 -15.98
N PHE A 325 13.15 -26.51 -16.00
CA PHE A 325 12.03 -25.78 -15.42
C PHE A 325 10.72 -26.03 -16.14
N GLN A 326 10.71 -26.14 -17.47
CA GLN A 326 9.48 -26.33 -18.26
C GLN A 326 8.70 -27.57 -17.82
N ARG A 327 9.40 -28.64 -17.39
CA ARG A 327 8.77 -29.86 -16.84
C ARG A 327 8.03 -29.62 -15.52
N LEU A 328 8.31 -28.52 -14.82
CA LEU A 328 7.74 -28.18 -13.52
C LEU A 328 6.55 -27.20 -13.63
N PHE A 329 6.28 -26.65 -14.81
CA PHE A 329 5.22 -25.67 -15.04
C PHE A 329 4.26 -26.12 -16.14
N THR A 330 2.97 -25.86 -15.96
CA THR A 330 1.95 -26.03 -17.01
C THR A 330 1.94 -24.87 -17.98
N SER A 331 2.34 -23.68 -17.53
CA SER A 331 2.55 -22.51 -18.39
C SER A 331 3.82 -22.68 -19.23
N SER A 332 3.78 -22.24 -20.49
CA SER A 332 4.98 -22.09 -21.33
C SER A 332 5.96 -21.10 -20.70
N LEU A 333 7.23 -21.48 -20.61
CA LEU A 333 8.31 -20.60 -20.16
C LEU A 333 8.90 -19.86 -21.35
N GLU A 334 8.20 -18.81 -21.76
CA GLU A 334 8.56 -17.90 -22.84
C GLU A 334 8.85 -16.49 -22.34
N TRP A 335 9.28 -15.60 -23.26
CA TRP A 335 9.63 -14.21 -22.96
C TRP A 335 8.60 -13.50 -22.07
N GLU A 336 7.33 -13.52 -22.46
CA GLU A 336 6.25 -12.84 -21.70
C GLU A 336 6.09 -13.45 -20.30
N SER A 337 6.13 -14.77 -20.21
CA SER A 337 5.96 -15.49 -18.94
C SER A 337 7.06 -15.16 -17.94
N LEU A 338 8.30 -15.02 -18.41
CA LEU A 338 9.44 -14.67 -17.59
C LEU A 338 9.43 -13.18 -17.26
N LEU A 339 9.24 -12.31 -18.26
CA LEU A 339 9.17 -10.86 -18.07
C LEU A 339 8.19 -10.49 -16.96
N TRP A 340 7.02 -11.14 -16.91
CA TRP A 340 5.95 -10.81 -15.96
C TRP A 340 5.76 -11.81 -14.82
N PHE A 341 6.57 -12.88 -14.77
CA PHE A 341 6.37 -13.98 -13.82
C PHE A 341 4.96 -14.61 -13.91
N LYS A 342 4.43 -14.73 -15.14
CA LYS A 342 3.15 -15.38 -15.49
C LYS A 342 3.33 -16.90 -15.52
N ILE A 343 3.59 -17.48 -14.36
CA ILE A 343 3.89 -18.91 -14.22
C ILE A 343 2.84 -19.66 -13.39
N THR A 344 2.55 -20.89 -13.82
CA THR A 344 1.64 -21.82 -13.15
C THR A 344 2.35 -23.17 -12.98
N PRO A 345 2.68 -23.59 -11.74
CA PRO A 345 3.37 -24.86 -11.53
C PRO A 345 2.42 -26.04 -11.80
N THR A 346 2.98 -27.20 -12.17
CA THR A 346 2.20 -28.43 -12.16
C THR A 346 1.77 -28.78 -10.73
N PRO A 347 0.63 -29.47 -10.53
CA PRO A 347 0.21 -29.90 -9.19
C PRO A 347 1.30 -30.70 -8.47
N SER A 348 1.96 -31.62 -9.18
CA SER A 348 3.07 -32.41 -8.65
C SER A 348 4.25 -31.54 -8.20
N ALA A 349 4.71 -30.60 -9.05
CA ALA A 349 5.81 -29.72 -8.70
C ALA A 349 5.46 -28.77 -7.54
N LYS A 350 4.22 -28.29 -7.48
CA LYS A 350 3.73 -27.46 -6.36
C LYS A 350 3.77 -28.24 -5.04
N THR A 351 3.34 -29.49 -5.03
CA THR A 351 3.40 -30.34 -3.83
C THR A 351 4.85 -30.69 -3.45
N GLN A 352 5.69 -31.01 -4.44
CA GLN A 352 7.06 -31.48 -4.20
C GLN A 352 8.02 -30.37 -3.78
N TYR A 353 7.83 -29.15 -4.28
CA TYR A 353 8.80 -28.04 -4.12
C TYR A 353 8.19 -26.79 -3.47
N GLY A 354 6.87 -26.70 -3.32
CA GLY A 354 6.19 -25.61 -2.64
C GLY A 354 6.60 -24.21 -3.13
N TYR A 355 6.76 -23.29 -2.18
CA TYR A 355 7.18 -21.91 -2.47
C TYR A 355 8.61 -21.81 -3.04
N SER A 356 9.50 -22.77 -2.73
CA SER A 356 10.89 -22.77 -3.20
C SER A 356 10.97 -22.82 -4.73
N LEU A 357 10.02 -23.47 -5.41
CA LEU A 357 9.93 -23.48 -6.87
C LEU A 357 9.89 -22.07 -7.47
N PHE A 358 9.04 -21.20 -6.92
CA PHE A 358 8.92 -19.82 -7.36
C PHE A 358 10.18 -19.02 -7.02
N VAL A 359 10.77 -19.25 -5.85
CA VAL A 359 11.99 -18.53 -5.43
C VAL A 359 13.15 -18.82 -6.36
N ILE A 360 13.41 -20.10 -6.66
CA ILE A 360 14.55 -20.48 -7.49
C ILE A 360 14.37 -20.03 -8.95
N LEU A 361 13.16 -20.17 -9.52
CA LEU A 361 12.92 -19.64 -10.86
C LEU A 361 13.09 -18.11 -10.91
N HIS A 362 12.65 -17.37 -9.88
CA HIS A 362 12.86 -15.92 -9.81
C HIS A 362 14.34 -15.54 -9.72
N ILE A 363 15.12 -16.28 -8.93
CA ILE A 363 16.58 -16.09 -8.82
C ILE A 363 17.22 -16.31 -10.19
N VAL A 364 16.99 -17.45 -10.83
CA VAL A 364 17.55 -17.77 -12.14
C VAL A 364 17.16 -16.70 -13.15
N ARG A 365 15.88 -16.33 -13.19
CA ARG A 365 15.37 -15.27 -14.07
C ARG A 365 16.13 -13.95 -13.88
N ALA A 366 16.22 -13.47 -12.65
CA ALA A 366 16.85 -12.19 -12.36
C ALA A 366 18.35 -12.20 -12.70
N VAL A 367 19.04 -13.30 -12.39
CA VAL A 367 20.48 -13.47 -12.64
C VAL A 367 20.77 -13.55 -14.13
N VAL A 368 20.05 -14.39 -14.88
CA VAL A 368 20.25 -14.52 -16.33
C VAL A 368 20.07 -13.18 -17.04
N LEU A 369 18.97 -12.47 -16.76
CA LEU A 369 18.72 -11.16 -17.35
C LEU A 369 19.82 -10.15 -16.99
N ARG A 370 20.31 -10.16 -15.74
CA ARG A 370 21.39 -9.27 -15.31
C ARG A 370 22.71 -9.58 -15.99
N CYS A 371 23.07 -10.85 -16.14
CA CYS A 371 24.29 -11.26 -16.80
C CYS A 371 24.25 -10.94 -18.30
N LEU A 372 23.13 -11.18 -18.99
CA LEU A 372 22.95 -10.76 -20.38
C LEU A 372 23.09 -9.24 -20.55
N TRP A 373 22.47 -8.47 -19.65
CA TRP A 373 22.57 -7.01 -19.68
C TRP A 373 24.00 -6.50 -19.42
N MET A 374 24.70 -7.07 -18.43
CA MET A 374 26.10 -6.70 -18.16
C MET A 374 27.00 -7.04 -19.33
N HIS A 375 26.93 -8.28 -19.82
CA HIS A 375 27.80 -8.71 -20.90
C HIS A 375 27.60 -7.85 -22.16
N ARG A 376 26.35 -7.51 -22.49
CA ARG A 376 26.05 -6.55 -23.55
C ARG A 376 26.64 -5.16 -23.29
N THR A 377 26.66 -4.72 -22.03
CA THR A 377 27.26 -3.44 -21.64
C THR A 377 28.78 -3.49 -21.76
N ASP A 378 29.39 -4.62 -21.38
CA ASP A 378 30.83 -4.84 -21.46
C ASP A 378 31.30 -4.88 -22.92
N ILE A 379 30.57 -5.54 -23.82
CA ILE A 379 30.87 -5.50 -25.26
C ILE A 379 30.78 -4.07 -25.79
N ARG A 380 29.73 -3.32 -25.41
CA ARG A 380 29.49 -1.98 -25.95
C ARG A 380 30.50 -0.94 -25.48
N PHE A 381 30.91 -0.99 -24.22
CA PHE A 381 31.66 0.10 -23.58
C PHE A 381 33.07 -0.28 -23.15
N HIS A 382 33.43 -1.56 -23.21
CA HIS A 382 34.72 -2.07 -22.73
C HIS A 382 35.42 -2.96 -23.77
N ASP A 383 34.97 -2.90 -25.03
CA ASP A 383 35.55 -3.62 -26.19
C ASP A 383 35.77 -5.12 -25.95
N LEU A 384 34.93 -5.73 -25.10
CA LEU A 384 34.96 -7.17 -24.86
C LEU A 384 34.30 -7.92 -26.01
N SER A 385 34.78 -9.13 -26.28
CA SER A 385 34.15 -10.05 -27.23
C SER A 385 33.08 -10.92 -26.58
N SER A 386 32.18 -11.44 -27.39
CA SER A 386 31.10 -12.31 -26.92
C SER A 386 31.64 -13.63 -26.37
N ASN A 387 31.40 -13.92 -25.07
CA ASN A 387 31.89 -15.13 -24.40
C ASN A 387 30.77 -15.86 -23.65
N LEU A 388 30.21 -16.88 -24.31
CA LEU A 388 29.11 -17.68 -23.74
C LEU A 388 29.53 -18.45 -22.49
N ILE A 389 30.74 -19.01 -22.49
CA ILE A 389 31.21 -19.88 -21.41
C ILE A 389 31.37 -19.07 -20.12
N ASP A 390 31.99 -17.89 -20.20
CA ASP A 390 32.13 -16.99 -19.04
C ASP A 390 30.77 -16.57 -18.48
N VAL A 391 29.83 -16.20 -19.36
CA VAL A 391 28.48 -15.80 -18.94
C VAL A 391 27.74 -16.96 -18.26
N GLN A 392 27.78 -18.16 -18.83
CA GLN A 392 27.14 -19.34 -18.22
C GLN A 392 27.77 -19.71 -16.87
N ALA A 393 29.10 -19.67 -16.76
CA ALA A 393 29.81 -19.91 -15.51
C ALA A 393 29.44 -18.88 -14.44
N ARG A 394 29.40 -17.59 -14.81
CA ARG A 394 29.00 -16.50 -13.93
C ARG A 394 27.56 -16.66 -13.45
N ILE A 395 26.64 -17.01 -14.34
CA ILE A 395 25.23 -17.26 -13.98
C ILE A 395 25.14 -18.40 -12.97
N LYS A 396 25.80 -19.55 -13.22
CA LYS A 396 25.79 -20.69 -12.31
C LYS A 396 26.33 -20.32 -10.93
N ALA A 397 27.47 -19.65 -10.86
CA ALA A 397 28.07 -19.21 -9.60
C ALA A 397 27.15 -18.26 -8.81
N VAL A 398 26.58 -17.25 -9.47
CA VAL A 398 25.70 -16.27 -8.84
C VAL A 398 24.37 -16.89 -8.39
N VAL A 399 23.79 -17.80 -9.19
CA VAL A 399 22.61 -18.56 -8.79
C VAL A 399 22.91 -19.38 -7.53
N SER A 400 24.03 -20.11 -7.49
CA SER A 400 24.43 -20.87 -6.29
C SER A 400 24.53 -20.00 -5.05
N LEU A 401 25.15 -18.81 -5.13
CA LEU A 401 25.24 -17.87 -4.01
C LEU A 401 23.87 -17.37 -3.54
N HIS A 402 22.94 -17.10 -4.46
CA HIS A 402 21.58 -16.71 -4.11
C HIS A 402 20.80 -17.83 -3.44
N VAL A 403 20.95 -19.06 -3.91
CA VAL A 403 20.33 -20.26 -3.35
C VAL A 403 20.88 -20.52 -1.93
N GLU A 404 22.18 -20.40 -1.73
CA GLU A 404 22.82 -20.54 -0.42
C GLU A 404 22.30 -19.48 0.56
N ARG A 405 22.25 -18.20 0.15
CA ARG A 405 21.67 -17.14 0.97
C ARG A 405 20.20 -17.41 1.32
N TYR A 406 19.41 -17.92 0.38
CA TYR A 406 18.03 -18.30 0.65
C TYR A 406 17.95 -19.42 1.68
N TYR A 407 18.80 -20.45 1.57
CA TYR A 407 18.90 -21.55 2.55
C TYR A 407 19.29 -21.04 3.94
N GLN A 408 20.29 -20.16 4.06
CA GLN A 408 20.67 -19.53 5.33
C GLN A 408 19.50 -18.77 5.96
N GLY A 409 18.72 -18.05 5.14
CA GLY A 409 17.50 -17.37 5.58
C GLY A 409 16.39 -18.32 6.05
N LEU A 410 16.39 -19.60 5.65
CA LEU A 410 15.49 -20.62 6.17
C LEU A 410 15.96 -21.15 7.53
N LEU A 411 17.28 -21.27 7.75
CA LEU A 411 17.84 -21.72 9.04
C LEU A 411 17.51 -20.75 10.19
N LEU A 412 17.46 -19.44 9.90
CA LEU A 412 17.21 -18.41 10.90
C LEU A 412 15.72 -18.25 11.29
N LYS A 413 14.80 -19.00 10.69
CA LYS A 413 13.36 -18.93 10.99
C LYS A 413 12.93 -20.05 11.94
N THR A 414 12.04 -19.73 12.88
CA THR A 414 11.47 -20.67 13.85
C THR A 414 10.82 -21.90 13.21
N LEU A 415 10.90 -23.04 13.92
CA LEU A 415 11.20 -24.38 13.40
C LEU A 415 10.12 -25.12 12.58
N SER A 416 8.82 -24.84 12.71
CA SER A 416 7.82 -25.75 12.11
C SER A 416 7.74 -25.70 10.58
N HIS A 417 7.81 -24.51 9.98
CA HIS A 417 7.70 -24.36 8.51
C HIS A 417 9.06 -24.37 7.79
N SER A 418 10.16 -24.13 8.51
CA SER A 418 11.50 -24.05 7.90
C SER A 418 12.04 -25.43 7.50
N GLY A 419 11.75 -26.50 8.25
CA GLY A 419 12.14 -27.88 7.91
C GLY A 419 11.60 -28.34 6.54
N CYS A 420 10.29 -28.22 6.34
CA CYS A 420 9.63 -28.57 5.08
C CYS A 420 10.18 -27.75 3.89
N GLN A 421 10.35 -26.43 4.07
CA GLN A 421 10.91 -25.55 3.03
C GLN A 421 12.36 -25.90 2.66
N ARG A 422 13.17 -26.34 3.63
CA ARG A 422 14.54 -26.83 3.39
C ARG A 422 14.52 -28.12 2.56
N ARG A 423 13.66 -29.10 2.89
CA ARG A 423 13.50 -30.33 2.10
C ARG A 423 13.02 -30.04 0.67
N HIS A 424 12.06 -29.12 0.51
CA HIS A 424 11.63 -28.65 -0.81
C HIS A 424 12.77 -28.03 -1.62
N LEU A 425 13.56 -27.16 -0.98
CA LEU A 425 14.70 -26.51 -1.63
C LEU A 425 15.76 -27.53 -2.05
N GLN A 426 16.13 -28.45 -1.16
CA GLN A 426 17.15 -29.46 -1.44
C GLN A 426 16.74 -30.37 -2.60
N ARG A 427 15.50 -30.88 -2.61
CA ARG A 427 14.97 -31.65 -3.73
C ARG A 427 15.03 -30.87 -5.04
N LEU A 428 14.65 -29.59 -5.02
CA LEU A 428 14.65 -28.75 -6.21
C LEU A 428 16.06 -28.47 -6.74
N VAL A 429 17.01 -28.17 -5.86
CA VAL A 429 18.42 -27.92 -6.19
C VAL A 429 19.05 -29.16 -6.84
N THR A 430 18.78 -30.35 -6.30
CA THR A 430 19.22 -31.62 -6.91
C THR A 430 18.60 -31.83 -8.28
N THR A 431 17.29 -31.62 -8.44
CA THR A 431 16.60 -31.74 -9.74
C THR A 431 17.16 -30.79 -10.79
N LEU A 432 17.57 -29.58 -10.38
CA LEU A 432 18.14 -28.56 -11.26
C LEU A 432 19.65 -28.71 -11.49
N GLY A 433 20.32 -29.63 -10.79
CA GLY A 433 21.78 -29.78 -10.88
C GLY A 433 22.56 -28.56 -10.39
N ILE A 434 21.99 -27.75 -9.48
CA ILE A 434 22.69 -26.56 -8.95
C ILE A 434 23.67 -27.02 -7.88
N SER A 435 24.96 -26.77 -8.10
CA SER A 435 26.02 -27.09 -7.13
C SER A 435 25.97 -26.12 -5.96
N VAL A 436 25.37 -26.53 -4.84
CA VAL A 436 25.32 -25.79 -3.57
C VAL A 436 25.67 -26.74 -2.42
N ILE A 437 26.47 -26.27 -1.47
CA ILE A 437 26.75 -27.00 -0.23
C ILE A 437 25.55 -26.80 0.71
N ILE A 438 24.58 -27.70 0.64
CA ILE A 438 23.43 -27.72 1.56
C ILE A 438 23.60 -28.92 2.50
N PRO A 439 23.78 -28.72 3.82
CA PRO A 439 23.85 -29.81 4.79
C PRO A 439 22.63 -30.73 4.70
N PRO A 440 22.79 -32.06 4.78
CA PRO A 440 21.66 -32.98 4.82
C PRO A 440 20.77 -32.70 6.05
N PRO A 441 19.46 -32.93 5.96
CA PRO A 441 18.56 -32.75 7.10
C PRO A 441 18.99 -33.68 8.25
N ALA A 442 19.03 -33.15 9.46
CA ALA A 442 19.31 -33.95 10.65
C ALA A 442 18.24 -35.05 10.80
N ALA A 443 18.66 -36.26 11.16
CA ALA A 443 17.81 -37.46 11.25
C ALA A 443 16.67 -37.38 12.28
N THR A 444 16.52 -36.26 12.99
CA THR A 444 15.53 -36.03 14.05
C THR A 444 14.31 -35.22 13.60
N ASP A 445 14.22 -34.80 12.33
CA ASP A 445 13.01 -34.14 11.80
C ASP A 445 11.94 -35.22 11.49
N ASP A 446 11.19 -35.59 12.51
CA ASP A 446 10.11 -36.60 12.49
C ASP A 446 9.09 -36.34 11.34
N PRO A 447 8.83 -37.30 10.45
CA PRO A 447 7.90 -37.13 9.32
C PRO A 447 6.42 -37.03 9.72
N GLN A 448 6.07 -37.16 11.00
CA GLN A 448 4.68 -37.26 11.47
C GLN A 448 3.96 -35.92 11.73
N LEU A 449 4.64 -34.77 11.62
CA LEU A 449 4.04 -33.44 11.79
C LEU A 449 3.57 -32.80 10.46
N GLU A 450 3.40 -33.61 9.42
CA GLU A 450 3.04 -33.16 8.08
C GLU A 450 1.51 -33.10 7.87
N CYS A 451 1.03 -31.95 7.35
CA CYS A 451 -0.31 -31.68 6.84
C CYS A 451 -1.43 -31.31 7.83
N CYS A 452 -1.30 -30.17 8.53
CA CYS A 452 -2.46 -29.38 8.95
C CYS A 452 -2.19 -27.88 8.69
N GLY A 453 -2.80 -27.33 7.65
CA GLY A 453 -2.78 -25.88 7.35
C GLY A 453 -2.83 -25.59 5.87
N GLU A 454 -4.03 -25.62 5.30
CA GLU A 454 -4.36 -25.10 3.96
C GLU A 454 -4.11 -23.59 3.82
#